data_AF-A0A962C3I7-F1
#
_entry.id   AF-A0A962C3I7-F1
#
_cell.length_a   1.000
_cell.length_b   1.000
_cell.length_c   1.000
_cell.angle_alpha   90.00
_cell.angle_beta   90.00
_cell.angle_gamma   90.00
#
_symmetry.space_group_name_H-M   'P 1'
#
loop_
_entity.id
_entity.type
_entity.pdbx_description
1 polymer ?
#
loop_
_entity_poly.entity_id
_entity_poly.type
_entity_poly.pdbx_seq_one_letter_code
_entity_poly.pdbx_strand_id
1 'polypeptide(L)'
;PGSVIRCRPVGVLKMTDDAGSDAKIIAVPIAKVFAGYAHVQDIDHVSPHWLERIGHFFEHYKDLEKGKWVKIEGWENAEAARREIVDSIARYQAAPAHAKPPSR
;
A
#
# COMPACT_ATOMS: atom_id res chain seq x y z
N PRO A 1 -15.99 -4.26 9.14
CA PRO A 1 -15.21 -3.01 9.37
C PRO A 1 -14.83 -2.91 10.86
N GLY A 2 -13.60 -2.52 11.20
CA GLY A 2 -13.13 -2.42 12.60
C GLY A 2 -12.31 -3.62 13.12
N SER A 3 -12.14 -4.69 12.34
CA SER A 3 -11.31 -5.85 12.69
C SER A 3 -9.81 -5.56 12.49
N VAL A 4 -8.95 -6.24 13.26
CA VAL A 4 -7.48 -6.19 13.10
C VAL A 4 -6.98 -7.53 12.60
N ILE A 5 -6.08 -7.51 11.62
CA ILE A 5 -5.41 -8.70 11.08
C ILE A 5 -3.90 -8.51 11.07
N ARG A 6 -3.17 -9.56 11.49
CA ARG A 6 -1.71 -9.55 11.43
C ARG A 6 -1.25 -10.00 10.05
N CYS A 7 -0.64 -9.09 9.31
CA CYS A 7 -0.14 -9.30 7.96
C CYS A 7 1.37 -9.06 7.86
N ARG A 8 1.95 -9.42 6.71
CA ARG A 8 3.30 -9.06 6.29
C ARG A 8 3.26 -8.39 4.92
N PRO A 9 4.08 -7.35 4.68
CA PRO A 9 4.15 -6.71 3.38
C PRO A 9 4.83 -7.62 2.35
N VAL A 10 4.34 -7.61 1.13
CA VAL A 10 4.89 -8.35 -0.02
C VAL A 10 5.28 -7.42 -1.16
N GLY A 11 4.83 -6.16 -1.16
CA GLY A 11 5.24 -5.15 -2.12
C GLY A 11 4.49 -3.84 -1.90
N VAL A 12 4.74 -2.88 -2.77
CA VAL A 12 4.12 -1.56 -2.71
C VAL A 12 3.82 -1.06 -4.11
N LEU A 13 2.60 -0.53 -4.32
CA LEU A 13 2.26 0.25 -5.51
C LEU A 13 2.66 1.70 -5.24
N LYS A 14 3.61 2.22 -6.02
CA LYS A 14 3.97 3.62 -6.04
C LYS A 14 3.04 4.36 -6.99
N MET A 15 2.42 5.41 -6.49
CA MET A 15 1.58 6.30 -7.28
C MET A 15 1.59 7.71 -6.70
N THR A 16 1.27 8.67 -7.55
CA THR A 16 1.08 10.07 -7.17
C THR A 16 -0.35 10.46 -7.57
N ASP A 17 -1.03 11.21 -6.71
CA ASP A 17 -2.35 11.77 -6.97
C ASP A 17 -2.37 13.30 -6.79
N ASP A 18 -3.56 13.89 -6.84
CA ASP A 18 -3.79 15.32 -6.67
C ASP A 18 -3.26 15.92 -5.36
N ALA A 19 -3.00 15.09 -4.34
CA ALA A 19 -2.45 15.49 -3.04
C ALA A 19 -0.96 15.13 -2.85
N GLY A 20 -0.32 14.51 -3.86
CA GLY A 20 1.09 14.13 -3.83
C GLY A 20 1.30 12.61 -3.81
N SER A 21 2.36 12.14 -3.13
CA SER A 21 2.70 10.71 -3.11
C SER A 21 1.69 9.91 -2.30
N ASP A 22 1.18 8.81 -2.87
CA ASP A 22 0.13 7.98 -2.27
C ASP A 22 0.43 6.46 -2.40
N ALA A 23 1.53 6.02 -1.80
CA ALA A 23 1.96 4.61 -1.84
C ALA A 23 0.94 3.66 -1.17
N LYS A 24 0.69 2.50 -1.80
CA LYS A 24 -0.21 1.44 -1.28
C LYS A 24 0.57 0.17 -0.98
N ILE A 25 0.66 -0.23 0.29
CA ILE A 25 1.29 -1.49 0.68
C ILE A 25 0.37 -2.66 0.31
N ILE A 26 0.93 -3.66 -0.37
CA ILE A 26 0.30 -4.98 -0.53
C ILE A 26 0.80 -5.88 0.57
N ALA A 27 -0.13 -6.53 1.26
CA ALA A 27 0.18 -7.41 2.37
C ALA A 27 -0.68 -8.67 2.34
N VAL A 28 -0.12 -9.76 2.83
CA VAL A 28 -0.85 -11.02 3.03
C VAL A 28 -0.87 -11.36 4.52
N PRO A 29 -1.89 -12.09 5.03
CA PRO A 29 -1.89 -12.61 6.39
C PRO A 29 -0.60 -13.40 6.69
N ILE A 30 -0.11 -13.33 7.93
CA ILE A 30 0.99 -14.21 8.34
C ILE A 30 0.54 -15.67 8.29
N ALA A 31 1.48 -16.61 8.11
CA ALA A 31 1.16 -18.03 7.96
C ALA A 31 0.35 -18.62 9.14
N LYS A 32 0.55 -18.10 10.36
CA LYS A 32 -0.24 -18.48 11.55
C LYS A 32 -1.73 -18.12 11.43
N VAL A 33 -2.05 -17.06 10.69
CA VAL A 33 -3.44 -16.63 10.43
C VAL A 33 -4.00 -17.39 9.23
N PHE A 34 -3.23 -17.49 8.14
CA PHE A 34 -3.62 -18.25 6.95
C PHE A 34 -2.39 -18.76 6.19
N ALA A 35 -2.20 -20.07 6.15
CA ALA A 35 -1.05 -20.70 5.51
C ALA A 35 -1.10 -20.68 3.96
N GLY A 36 -2.28 -20.45 3.36
CA GLY A 36 -2.45 -20.47 1.90
C GLY A 36 -1.61 -19.43 1.15
N TYR A 37 -1.18 -18.36 1.82
CA TYR A 37 -0.27 -17.34 1.25
C TYR A 37 1.16 -17.41 1.80
N ALA A 38 1.55 -18.51 2.45
CA ALA A 38 2.90 -18.67 2.99
C ALA A 38 3.98 -18.59 1.90
N HIS A 39 3.66 -18.92 0.65
CA HIS A 39 4.57 -18.85 -0.49
C HIS A 39 4.74 -17.44 -1.08
N VAL A 40 3.83 -16.49 -0.79
CA VAL A 40 3.84 -15.16 -1.43
C VAL A 40 4.79 -14.23 -0.67
N GLN A 41 6.10 -14.33 -0.86
CA GLN A 41 7.08 -13.59 -0.03
C GLN A 41 7.48 -12.22 -0.58
N ASP A 42 7.17 -11.96 -1.84
CA ASP A 42 7.53 -10.76 -2.58
C ASP A 42 6.48 -10.51 -3.68
N ILE A 43 6.57 -9.38 -4.37
CA ILE A 43 5.55 -8.88 -5.29
C ILE A 43 5.45 -9.74 -6.55
N ASP A 44 6.57 -10.33 -6.99
CA ASP A 44 6.65 -11.26 -8.11
C ASP A 44 6.01 -12.62 -7.81
N HIS A 45 5.81 -12.96 -6.54
CA HIS A 45 5.03 -14.12 -6.12
C HIS A 45 3.51 -13.87 -6.14
N VAL A 46 3.08 -12.61 -6.28
CA VAL A 46 1.68 -12.27 -6.48
C VAL A 46 1.32 -12.53 -7.94
N SER A 47 0.22 -13.23 -8.18
CA SER A 47 -0.27 -13.48 -9.54
C SER A 47 -0.34 -12.15 -10.33
N PRO A 48 0.28 -12.07 -11.52
CA PRO A 48 0.25 -10.86 -12.36
C PRO A 48 -1.16 -10.34 -12.62
N HIS A 49 -2.12 -11.24 -12.83
CA HIS A 49 -3.54 -10.88 -12.99
C HIS A 49 -4.11 -10.07 -11.82
N TRP A 50 -3.67 -10.33 -10.58
CA TRP A 50 -4.09 -9.55 -9.42
C TRP A 50 -3.41 -8.18 -9.38
N LEU A 51 -2.13 -8.11 -9.74
CA LEU A 51 -1.39 -6.85 -9.84
C LEU A 51 -2.02 -5.93 -10.89
N GLU A 52 -2.35 -6.45 -12.07
CA GLU A 52 -3.04 -5.72 -13.13
C GLU A 52 -4.40 -5.17 -12.66
N ARG A 53 -5.21 -6.01 -12.00
CA ARG A 53 -6.53 -5.59 -11.49
C ARG A 53 -6.44 -4.52 -10.42
N ILE A 54 -5.50 -4.65 -9.49
CA ILE A 54 -5.29 -3.65 -8.43
C ILE A 54 -4.78 -2.34 -9.05
N GLY A 55 -3.82 -2.40 -9.97
CA GLY A 55 -3.32 -1.25 -10.71
C GLY A 55 -4.45 -0.52 -11.43
N HIS A 56 -5.18 -1.23 -12.30
CA HIS A 56 -6.31 -0.67 -13.05
C HIS A 56 -7.37 -0.04 -12.13
N PHE A 57 -7.66 -0.66 -10.97
CA PHE A 57 -8.58 -0.07 -10.01
C PHE A 57 -8.10 1.31 -9.53
N PHE A 58 -6.85 1.42 -9.09
CA PHE A 58 -6.32 2.69 -8.60
C PHE A 58 -6.11 3.74 -9.69
N GLU A 59 -5.83 3.32 -10.93
CA GLU A 59 -5.72 4.22 -12.07
C GLU A 59 -7.06 4.90 -12.38
N HIS A 60 -8.18 4.18 -12.27
CA HIS A 60 -9.48 4.64 -12.78
C HIS A 60 -10.53 5.01 -11.72
N TYR A 61 -10.36 4.65 -10.43
CA TYR A 61 -11.44 4.82 -9.46
C TYR A 61 -11.85 6.29 -9.22
N LYS A 62 -11.00 7.25 -9.59
CA LYS A 62 -11.22 8.70 -9.45
C LYS A 62 -11.62 9.38 -10.77
N ASP A 63 -11.77 8.67 -11.89
CA ASP A 63 -11.97 9.28 -13.22
C ASP A 63 -13.19 10.22 -13.32
N LEU A 64 -14.22 9.97 -12.51
CA LEU A 64 -15.44 10.78 -12.47
C LEU A 64 -15.42 11.87 -11.39
N GLU A 65 -14.35 11.96 -10.59
CA GLU A 65 -14.17 12.98 -9.56
C GLU A 65 -13.48 14.21 -10.17
N LYS A 66 -14.24 15.31 -10.32
CA LYS A 66 -13.76 16.53 -10.97
C LYS A 66 -12.48 17.06 -10.32
N GLY A 67 -11.40 17.15 -11.10
CA GLY A 67 -10.11 17.70 -10.67
C GLY A 67 -9.19 16.70 -9.97
N LYS A 68 -9.61 15.44 -9.79
CA LYS A 68 -8.76 14.37 -9.26
C LYS A 68 -8.11 13.57 -10.39
N TRP A 69 -6.94 13.04 -10.12
CA TRP A 69 -6.18 12.20 -11.03
C TRP A 69 -5.30 11.25 -10.23
N VAL A 70 -4.85 10.17 -10.87
CA VAL A 70 -3.86 9.24 -10.33
C VAL A 70 -2.85 8.94 -11.43
N LYS A 71 -1.58 8.82 -11.05
CA LYS A 71 -0.51 8.34 -11.91
C LYS A 71 0.20 7.18 -11.22
N ILE A 72 0.17 6.00 -11.84
CA ILE A 72 0.94 4.84 -11.38
C ILE A 72 2.40 5.01 -11.78
N GLU A 73 3.29 4.87 -10.80
CA GLU A 73 4.74 4.87 -11.00
C GLU A 73 5.28 3.44 -11.14
N GLY A 74 4.63 2.47 -10.48
CA GLY A 74 4.91 1.06 -10.65
C GLY A 74 4.85 0.26 -9.35
N TRP A 75 5.19 -1.02 -9.46
CA TRP A 75 5.31 -1.94 -8.34
C TRP A 75 6.75 -2.01 -7.84
N GLU A 76 6.94 -1.95 -6.52
CA GLU A 76 8.22 -2.26 -5.87
C GLU A 76 8.07 -3.46 -4.92
N ASN A 77 9.21 -4.07 -4.60
CA ASN A 77 9.32 -5.33 -3.87
C ASN A 77 9.01 -5.20 -2.37
N ALA A 78 9.04 -6.34 -1.68
CA ALA A 78 8.76 -6.42 -0.25
C ALA A 78 9.75 -5.62 0.61
N GLU A 79 11.01 -5.46 0.19
CA GLU A 79 12.00 -4.62 0.90
C GLU A 79 11.63 -3.14 0.84
N ALA A 80 11.26 -2.64 -0.35
CA ALA A 80 10.80 -1.26 -0.48
C ALA A 80 9.54 -0.99 0.36
N ALA A 81 8.61 -1.95 0.40
CA ALA A 81 7.43 -1.89 1.24
C ALA A 81 7.77 -1.85 2.75
N ARG A 82 8.73 -2.67 3.20
CA ARG A 82 9.24 -2.63 4.58
C ARG A 82 9.87 -1.29 4.91
N ARG A 83 10.69 -0.74 4.02
CA ARG A 83 11.32 0.57 4.19
C ARG A 83 10.28 1.67 4.34
N GLU A 84 9.27 1.71 3.46
CA GLU A 84 8.17 2.70 3.55
C GLU A 84 7.44 2.64 4.90
N ILE A 85 7.20 1.44 5.44
CA ILE A 85 6.58 1.25 6.76
C ILE A 85 7.49 1.80 7.86
N VAL A 86 8.77 1.44 7.87
CA VAL A 86 9.73 1.88 8.90
C VAL A 86 9.90 3.40 8.85
N ASP A 87 10.03 3.99 7.66
CA ASP A 87 10.17 5.43 7.48
C ASP A 87 8.89 6.15 7.93
N SER A 88 7.71 5.59 7.65
CA SER A 88 6.43 6.13 8.13
C SER A 88 6.31 6.09 9.65
N ILE A 89 6.77 5.01 10.28
CA ILE A 89 6.82 4.91 11.75
C ILE A 89 7.77 5.96 12.32
N ALA A 90 8.96 6.12 11.74
CA ALA A 90 9.94 7.12 12.18
C ALA A 90 9.39 8.55 12.03
N ARG A 91 8.74 8.88 10.90
CA ARG A 91 8.07 10.17 10.69
C ARG A 91 6.98 10.42 11.73
N TYR A 92 6.16 9.40 12.03
CA TYR A 92 5.13 9.51 13.06
C TYR A 92 5.72 9.75 14.45
N GLN A 93 6.80 9.06 14.81
CA GLN A 93 7.47 9.22 16.10
C GLN A 93 8.18 10.58 16.25
N ALA A 94 8.72 11.12 15.16
CA ALA A 94 9.36 12.43 15.13
C ALA A 94 8.34 13.58 15.06
N ALA A 95 7.08 13.31 14.73
CA ALA A 95 6.05 14.32 14.67
C ALA A 95 5.75 14.87 16.09
N PRO A 96 5.52 16.19 16.24
CA PRO A 96 5.12 16.75 17.52
C PRO A 96 3.89 16.04 18.07
N ALA A 97 3.92 15.68 19.37
CA ALA A 97 2.77 15.12 20.05
C ALA A 97 1.56 16.05 19.85
N HIS A 98 0.49 15.53 19.25
CA HIS A 98 -0.76 16.23 18.89
C HIS A 98 -0.82 16.94 17.52
N ALA A 99 0.04 16.60 16.55
CA ALA A 99 -0.35 16.83 15.15
C ALA A 99 -1.55 15.93 14.82
N LYS A 100 -2.76 16.47 14.97
CA LYS A 100 -4.00 15.86 14.49
C LYS A 100 -3.73 15.47 13.02
N PRO A 101 -3.91 14.20 12.60
CA PRO A 101 -3.77 13.88 11.18
C PRO A 101 -4.67 14.84 10.40
N PRO A 102 -4.20 15.45 9.31
CA PRO A 102 -5.00 16.38 8.54
C PRO A 102 -6.33 15.70 8.23
N SER A 103 -7.43 16.37 8.63
CA SER A 103 -8.77 15.91 8.28
C SER A 103 -8.82 15.87 6.75
N ARG A 104 -8.93 14.65 6.21
CA ARG A 104 -9.35 14.45 4.82
C ARG A 104 -10.74 15.03 4.60
#